data_AF-A0A9D2GJW8-F1
#
_entry.id   AF-A0A9D2GJW8-F1
#
_cell.length_a   1.000
_cell.length_b   1.000
_cell.length_c   1.000
_cell.angle_alpha   90.00
_cell.angle_beta   90.00
_cell.angle_gamma   90.00
#
_symmetry.space_group_name_H-M   'P 1'
#
loop_
_entity.id
_entity.type
_entity.pdbx_description
1 polymer ?
#
loop_
_entity_poly.entity_id
_entity_poly.type
_entity_poly.pdbx_seq_one_letter_code
_entity_poly.pdbx_strand_id
1 'polypeptide(L)'
;MTLRLIIILYLILHILLCILVYVGIRTRVLKFSEQLFPIIAMVPVAGMAAAVAAEIMSRFRKGGKKEMSLEELHMAEDVRLQRLEESEGDSMVVPLEEALSVNDAKTRRQLMLEILHQNPGAYVELLQQARMDDDIEVTHYASTAMMELQRDFEINLQRAEQEYEKQPDQPEKLDRCLYCLRKYIDSGLIEESILFVYRTRYAELLQKKLEQEPENMQACQYAVDNYLGLSNYREAKFLADRMQNRWPDREESWLSTLKVCQQMNDAEGIRRVLRKVKRGNVYLSPAGREAIAFWDTEERGKNHE
;
A
#
# COMPACT_ATOMS: atom_id res chain seq x y z
N MET A 1 7.89 67.51 -43.88
CA MET A 1 9.13 66.78 -43.48
C MET A 1 9.19 66.43 -41.99
N THR A 2 8.29 66.90 -41.14
CA THR A 2 8.36 66.74 -39.68
C THR A 2 7.92 65.36 -39.17
N LEU A 3 6.87 64.77 -39.74
CA LEU A 3 6.32 63.50 -39.23
C LEU A 3 7.26 62.29 -39.41
N ARG A 4 7.95 62.20 -40.56
CA ARG A 4 8.91 61.12 -40.84
C ARG A 4 10.13 61.17 -39.93
N LEU A 5 10.62 62.38 -39.64
CA LEU A 5 11.73 62.58 -38.69
C LEU A 5 11.33 62.19 -37.26
N ILE A 6 10.12 62.53 -36.83
CA ILE A 6 9.60 62.14 -35.51
C ILE A 6 9.47 60.62 -35.40
N ILE A 7 8.97 59.94 -36.44
CA ILE A 7 8.84 58.47 -36.45
C ILE A 7 10.23 57.80 -36.41
N ILE A 8 11.20 58.30 -37.19
CA ILE A 8 12.57 57.75 -37.18
C ILE A 8 13.22 57.96 -35.81
N LEU A 9 13.07 59.15 -35.21
CA LEU A 9 13.65 59.46 -33.90
C LEU A 9 13.01 58.62 -32.78
N TYR A 10 11.69 58.37 -32.87
CA TYR A 10 10.98 57.45 -31.99
C TYR A 10 11.47 55.99 -32.14
N LEU A 11 11.71 55.54 -33.37
CA LEU A 11 12.18 54.18 -33.65
C LEU A 11 13.62 53.98 -33.15
N ILE A 12 14.48 54.99 -33.32
CA ILE A 12 15.84 54.99 -32.75
C ILE A 12 15.78 54.93 -31.22
N LEU A 13 14.95 55.76 -30.58
CA LEU A 13 14.76 55.76 -29.13
C LEU A 13 14.27 54.39 -28.62
N HIS A 14 13.35 53.76 -29.35
CA HIS A 14 12.84 52.44 -29.00
C HIS A 14 13.92 51.35 -29.11
N ILE A 15 14.72 51.35 -30.17
CA ILE A 15 15.85 50.42 -30.32
C ILE A 15 16.87 50.60 -29.18
N LEU A 16 17.20 51.86 -28.85
CA LEU A 16 18.15 52.18 -27.78
C LEU A 16 17.66 51.67 -26.42
N LEU A 17 16.37 51.81 -26.15
CA LEU A 17 15.73 51.32 -24.93
C LEU A 17 15.68 49.78 -24.87
N CYS A 18 15.39 49.12 -26.00
CA CYS A 18 15.44 47.65 -26.09
C CYS A 18 16.86 47.12 -25.82
N ILE A 19 17.89 47.80 -26.32
CA ILE A 19 19.29 47.46 -26.04
C ILE A 19 19.60 47.63 -24.54
N LEU A 20 19.10 48.71 -23.90
CA LEU A 20 19.32 48.95 -22.48
C LEU A 20 18.67 47.89 -21.59
N VAL A 21 17.44 47.46 -21.91
CA VAL A 21 16.77 46.34 -21.24
C VAL A 21 17.53 45.03 -21.46
N TYR A 22 18.00 44.77 -22.68
CA TYR A 22 18.81 43.58 -22.99
C TYR A 22 20.12 43.54 -22.17
N VAL A 23 20.81 44.67 -22.03
CA VAL A 23 22.01 44.78 -21.18
C VAL A 23 21.66 44.60 -19.69
N GLY A 24 20.51 45.11 -19.25
CA GLY A 24 19.99 44.92 -17.89
C GLY A 24 19.71 43.45 -17.53
N ILE A 25 19.20 42.68 -18.48
CA ILE A 25 19.00 41.22 -18.33
C ILE A 25 20.36 40.52 -18.30
N ARG A 26 21.28 40.87 -19.21
CA ARG A 26 22.62 40.25 -19.30
C ARG A 26 23.49 40.52 -18.07
N THR A 27 23.27 41.62 -17.37
CA THR A 27 23.97 41.98 -16.12
C THR A 27 23.36 41.34 -14.86
N ARG A 28 22.35 40.45 -15.00
CA ARG A 28 21.68 39.69 -13.90
C ARG A 28 21.03 40.55 -12.81
N VAL A 29 20.81 41.85 -13.05
CA VAL A 29 20.10 42.73 -12.11
C VAL A 29 18.58 42.45 -12.12
N LEU A 30 18.07 41.90 -13.21
CA LEU A 30 16.64 41.62 -13.43
C LEU A 30 16.41 40.10 -13.52
N LYS A 31 15.74 39.52 -12.52
CA LYS A 31 15.38 38.08 -12.44
C LYS A 31 14.17 37.73 -13.32
N PHE A 32 14.16 38.12 -14.59
CA PHE A 32 13.09 37.73 -15.51
C PHE A 32 13.48 36.46 -16.29
N SER A 33 12.52 35.55 -16.46
CA SER A 33 12.66 34.34 -17.28
C SER A 33 12.96 34.75 -18.73
N GLU A 34 14.01 34.16 -19.33
CA GLU A 34 14.49 34.46 -20.69
C GLU A 34 13.40 34.31 -21.77
N GLN A 35 12.31 33.60 -21.45
CA GLN A 35 11.18 33.32 -22.34
C GLN A 35 10.25 34.53 -22.61
N LEU A 36 10.31 35.60 -21.80
CA LEU A 36 9.45 36.78 -21.95
C LEU A 36 10.03 37.86 -22.89
N PHE A 37 11.30 37.72 -23.29
CA PHE A 37 12.01 38.70 -24.12
C PHE A 37 11.38 38.93 -25.53
N PRO A 38 10.93 37.90 -26.28
CA PRO A 38 10.37 38.10 -27.62
C PRO A 38 9.03 38.86 -27.59
N ILE A 39 8.25 38.65 -26.52
CA ILE A 39 6.90 39.24 -26.36
C ILE A 39 7.01 40.73 -26.03
N ILE A 40 7.99 41.13 -25.22
CA ILE A 40 8.23 42.52 -24.83
C ILE A 40 8.80 43.33 -26.01
N ALA A 41 9.63 42.71 -26.85
CA ALA A 41 10.23 43.34 -28.02
C ALA A 41 9.22 43.63 -29.15
N MET A 42 8.12 42.87 -29.21
CA MET A 42 7.20 42.92 -30.35
C MET A 42 6.10 43.99 -30.22
N VAL A 43 5.95 44.65 -29.06
CA VAL A 43 4.91 45.68 -28.85
C VAL A 43 5.52 46.96 -28.26
N PRO A 44 5.70 48.02 -29.07
CA PRO A 44 6.19 49.30 -28.58
C PRO A 44 5.15 49.89 -27.61
N VAL A 45 5.61 50.38 -26.47
CA VAL A 45 4.81 50.96 -25.36
C VAL A 45 4.13 49.94 -24.44
N ALA A 46 3.42 48.94 -24.96
CA ALA A 46 2.71 47.98 -24.10
C ALA A 46 3.67 47.08 -23.31
N GLY A 47 4.82 46.71 -23.89
CA GLY A 47 5.83 45.90 -23.20
C GLY A 47 6.47 46.60 -22.01
N MET A 48 6.71 47.91 -22.11
CA MET A 48 7.21 48.72 -20.99
C MET A 48 6.15 48.87 -19.89
N ALA A 49 4.90 49.15 -20.27
CA ALA A 49 3.80 49.24 -19.32
C ALA A 49 3.58 47.91 -18.60
N ALA A 50 3.69 46.78 -19.29
CA ALA A 50 3.61 45.44 -18.70
C ALA A 50 4.77 45.15 -17.74
N ALA A 51 6.01 45.53 -18.08
CA ALA A 51 7.16 45.35 -17.20
C ALA A 51 7.03 46.18 -15.91
N VAL A 52 6.61 47.45 -16.02
CA VAL A 52 6.37 48.32 -14.86
C VAL A 52 5.19 47.81 -14.03
N ALA A 53 4.09 47.39 -14.67
CA ALA A 53 2.96 46.80 -13.97
C ALA A 53 3.33 45.50 -13.25
N ALA A 54 4.16 44.65 -13.86
CA ALA A 54 4.67 43.43 -13.24
C ALA A 54 5.57 43.73 -12.03
N GLU A 55 6.41 44.76 -12.11
CA GLU A 55 7.28 45.15 -10.99
C GLU A 55 6.47 45.72 -9.82
N ILE A 56 5.46 46.56 -10.09
CA ILE A 56 4.52 47.05 -9.09
C ILE A 56 3.72 45.89 -8.48
N MET A 57 3.20 44.96 -9.30
CA MET A 57 2.50 43.76 -8.80
C MET A 57 3.40 42.89 -7.93
N SER A 58 4.67 42.70 -8.31
CA SER A 58 5.62 41.87 -7.54
C SER A 58 5.95 42.46 -6.17
N ARG A 59 5.96 43.80 -6.06
CA ARG A 59 6.25 44.50 -4.81
C ARG A 59 5.03 44.64 -3.90
N PHE A 60 3.83 44.76 -4.48
CA PHE A 60 2.58 44.87 -3.71
C PHE A 60 1.97 43.52 -3.32
N ARG A 61 2.31 42.43 -4.01
CA ARG A 61 1.70 41.11 -3.76
C ARG A 61 2.54 40.25 -2.79
N LYS A 62 2.74 40.75 -1.58
CA LYS A 62 2.93 39.89 -0.40
C LYS A 62 1.55 39.54 0.15
N GLY A 63 0.99 38.44 -0.34
CA GLY A 63 -0.23 37.83 0.20
C GLY A 63 -1.16 37.26 -0.88
N GLY A 64 -1.40 35.94 -0.83
CA GLY A 64 -2.60 35.32 -1.39
C GLY A 64 -2.48 34.67 -2.78
N LYS A 65 -2.59 33.33 -2.77
CA LYS A 65 -2.66 32.37 -3.89
C LYS A 65 -3.78 32.67 -4.90
N LYS A 66 -3.57 32.30 -6.19
CA LYS A 66 -4.37 31.26 -6.90
C LYS A 66 -3.97 31.13 -8.40
N GLU A 67 -3.48 29.92 -8.70
CA GLU A 67 -3.54 29.06 -9.90
C GLU A 67 -3.71 29.63 -11.31
N MET A 68 -2.83 29.18 -12.22
CA MET A 68 -3.25 28.50 -13.44
C MET A 68 -2.34 27.30 -13.70
N SER A 69 -2.99 26.15 -13.82
CA SER A 69 -2.50 24.80 -14.12
C SER A 69 -1.57 24.72 -15.34
N LEU A 70 -0.40 24.12 -15.13
CA LEU A 70 0.46 23.48 -16.15
C LEU A 70 1.50 22.62 -15.42
N GLU A 71 1.04 21.68 -14.59
CA GLU A 71 1.91 20.80 -13.80
C GLU A 71 1.47 19.34 -13.93
N GLU A 72 1.24 18.91 -15.17
CA GLU A 72 0.96 17.51 -15.54
C GLU A 72 2.04 16.89 -16.47
N LEU A 73 3.21 17.53 -16.61
CA LEU A 73 4.24 17.03 -17.55
C LEU A 73 5.68 17.00 -17.00
N HIS A 74 5.91 17.35 -15.74
CA HIS A 74 7.25 17.39 -15.15
C HIS A 74 7.42 16.50 -13.89
N MET A 75 6.46 15.61 -13.60
CA MET A 75 6.56 14.62 -12.51
C MET A 75 7.22 13.31 -12.99
N ALA A 76 8.31 13.39 -13.76
CA ALA A 76 9.01 12.19 -14.22
C ALA A 76 10.54 12.21 -14.11
N GLU A 77 11.20 13.33 -13.78
CA GLU A 77 12.68 13.33 -13.85
C GLU A 77 13.46 14.08 -12.76
N ASP A 78 12.83 14.91 -11.92
CA ASP A 78 13.56 15.74 -10.93
C ASP A 78 13.39 15.35 -9.45
N VAL A 79 12.80 14.19 -9.13
CA VAL A 79 12.82 13.64 -7.74
C VAL A 79 14.12 12.88 -7.45
N ARG A 80 15.24 13.41 -7.95
CA ARG A 80 16.57 13.02 -7.49
C ARG A 80 17.09 14.13 -6.59
N LEU A 81 17.14 13.82 -5.29
CA LEU A 81 17.94 14.52 -4.28
C LEU A 81 17.38 15.86 -3.78
N GLN A 82 16.19 15.87 -3.19
CA GLN A 82 15.94 16.81 -2.09
C GLN A 82 16.32 16.12 -0.79
N ARG A 83 17.61 16.29 -0.46
CA ARG A 83 18.23 16.04 0.84
C ARG A 83 17.26 16.48 1.93
N LEU A 84 16.70 15.52 2.66
CA LEU A 84 16.08 15.74 3.95
C LEU A 84 17.11 16.48 4.79
N GLU A 85 16.87 17.76 5.05
CA GLU A 85 17.54 18.44 6.14
C GLU A 85 17.07 17.73 7.40
N GLU A 86 17.99 16.96 7.99
CA GLU A 86 17.87 16.47 9.36
C GLU A 86 17.67 17.69 10.25
N SER A 87 16.42 17.95 10.61
CA SER A 87 16.09 18.84 11.71
C SER A 87 16.60 18.18 12.98
N GLU A 88 17.79 18.59 13.42
CA GLU A 88 18.28 18.37 14.78
C GLU A 88 17.28 18.98 15.78
N GLY A 89 16.34 18.17 16.22
CA GLY A 89 15.38 18.50 17.24
C GLY A 89 14.68 17.23 17.66
N ASP A 90 15.23 16.57 18.68
CA ASP A 90 14.69 15.45 19.47
C ASP A 90 13.34 14.91 18.95
N SER A 91 13.37 14.28 17.77
CA SER A 91 12.15 13.82 17.11
C SER A 91 11.79 12.53 17.81
N MET A 92 10.84 12.62 18.75
CA MET A 92 10.14 11.46 19.28
C MET A 92 9.77 10.57 18.10
N VAL A 93 10.39 9.40 18.01
CA VAL A 93 10.08 8.43 16.95
C VAL A 93 8.70 7.88 17.29
N VAL A 94 7.70 8.35 16.56
CA VAL A 94 6.30 7.98 16.75
C VAL A 94 5.95 6.84 15.77
N PRO A 95 5.23 5.78 16.20
CA PRO A 95 4.73 4.75 15.30
C PRO A 95 3.95 5.35 14.13
N LEU A 96 4.00 4.72 12.95
CA LEU A 96 3.38 5.25 11.74
C LEU A 96 1.86 5.45 11.90
N GLU A 97 1.20 4.61 12.70
CA GLU A 97 -0.23 4.67 13.02
C GLU A 97 -0.58 5.92 13.85
N GLU A 98 0.27 6.26 14.81
CA GLU A 98 0.13 7.46 15.64
C GLU A 98 0.52 8.72 14.84
N ALA A 99 1.53 8.60 13.97
CA ALA A 99 1.93 9.67 13.07
C ALA A 99 0.84 9.99 12.02
N LEU A 100 0.09 9.00 11.55
CA LEU A 100 -1.06 9.20 10.66
C LEU A 100 -2.31 9.72 11.39
N SER A 101 -2.43 9.54 12.71
CA SER A 101 -3.62 10.01 13.45
C SER A 101 -3.44 11.37 14.12
N VAL A 102 -2.23 11.72 14.55
CA VAL A 102 -1.98 12.90 15.41
C VAL A 102 -1.33 14.07 14.65
N ASN A 103 -0.62 13.83 13.55
CA ASN A 103 0.11 14.89 12.84
C ASN A 103 -0.77 15.76 11.95
N ASP A 104 -0.20 16.88 11.49
CA ASP A 104 -0.82 17.79 10.54
C ASP A 104 -0.97 17.19 9.13
N ALA A 105 -1.89 17.76 8.35
CA ALA A 105 -2.22 17.32 7.00
C ALA A 105 -0.99 17.17 6.06
N LYS A 106 0.01 18.05 6.17
CA LYS A 106 1.20 17.99 5.31
C LYS A 106 2.06 16.77 5.64
N THR A 107 2.28 16.52 6.92
CA THR A 107 3.05 15.35 7.39
C THR A 107 2.34 14.06 7.01
N ARG A 108 1.01 13.97 7.17
CA ARG A 108 0.23 12.79 6.77
C ARG A 108 0.34 12.50 5.27
N ARG A 109 0.25 13.53 4.42
CA ARG A 109 0.44 13.38 2.95
C ARG A 109 1.85 12.89 2.61
N GLN A 110 2.87 13.40 3.28
CA GLN A 110 4.25 12.96 3.06
C GLN A 110 4.44 11.49 3.44
N LEU A 111 3.94 11.07 4.60
CA LEU A 111 3.96 9.68 5.04
C LEU A 111 3.23 8.76 4.05
N MET A 112 2.07 9.19 3.54
CA MET A 112 1.37 8.45 2.49
C MET A 112 2.23 8.28 1.24
N LEU A 113 2.87 9.34 0.75
CA LEU A 113 3.76 9.25 -0.41
C LEU A 113 4.94 8.29 -0.16
N GLU A 114 5.51 8.28 1.05
CA GLU A 114 6.58 7.35 1.43
C GLU A 114 6.09 5.89 1.43
N ILE A 115 4.89 5.61 1.96
CA ILE A 115 4.25 4.29 1.90
C ILE A 115 4.06 3.83 0.46
N LEU A 116 3.57 4.73 -0.41
CA LEU A 116 3.36 4.46 -1.83
C LEU A 116 4.66 4.12 -2.58
N HIS A 117 5.76 4.81 -2.25
CA HIS A 117 7.04 4.60 -2.92
C HIS A 117 7.80 3.34 -2.47
N GLN A 118 7.55 2.83 -1.27
CA GLN A 118 8.25 1.66 -0.74
C GLN A 118 7.55 0.35 -1.10
N ASN A 119 6.51 -0.02 -0.34
CA ASN A 119 5.74 -1.24 -0.55
C ASN A 119 4.38 -1.06 0.12
N PRO A 120 3.36 -0.54 -0.61
CA PRO A 120 2.05 -0.29 -0.02
C PRO A 120 1.38 -1.58 0.48
N GLY A 121 1.74 -2.75 -0.08
CA GLY A 121 1.23 -4.05 0.36
C GLY A 121 1.69 -4.48 1.77
N ALA A 122 2.73 -3.86 2.33
CA ALA A 122 3.14 -4.10 3.71
C ALA A 122 2.32 -3.27 4.73
N TYR A 123 1.60 -2.25 4.26
CA TYR A 123 0.93 -1.25 5.10
C TYR A 123 -0.59 -1.22 4.84
N VAL A 124 -1.20 -2.36 4.50
CA VAL A 124 -2.63 -2.45 4.15
C VAL A 124 -3.53 -1.92 5.25
N GLU A 125 -3.23 -2.22 6.52
CA GLU A 125 -4.00 -1.73 7.67
C GLU A 125 -3.93 -0.19 7.79
N LEU A 126 -2.75 0.41 7.58
CA LEU A 126 -2.58 1.86 7.60
C LEU A 126 -3.33 2.51 6.43
N LEU A 127 -3.31 1.89 5.24
CA LEU A 127 -4.07 2.37 4.08
C LEU A 127 -5.58 2.31 4.34
N GLN A 128 -6.07 1.25 5.01
CA GLN A 128 -7.47 1.14 5.41
C GLN A 128 -7.86 2.26 6.39
N GLN A 129 -7.00 2.56 7.35
CA GLN A 129 -7.22 3.67 8.29
C GLN A 129 -7.21 5.02 7.56
N ALA A 130 -6.24 5.26 6.67
CA ALA A 130 -6.09 6.51 5.92
C ALA A 130 -7.25 6.80 4.96
N ARG A 131 -8.02 5.78 4.54
CA ARG A 131 -9.28 5.98 3.78
C ARG A 131 -10.38 6.70 4.56
N MET A 132 -10.26 6.75 5.88
CA MET A 132 -11.20 7.41 6.78
C MET A 132 -10.64 8.74 7.32
N ASP A 133 -9.57 9.27 6.73
CA ASP A 133 -8.95 10.54 7.11
C ASP A 133 -9.82 11.74 6.67
N ASP A 134 -9.79 12.83 7.46
CA ASP A 134 -10.49 14.06 7.13
C ASP A 134 -9.89 14.79 5.90
N ASP A 135 -8.64 14.50 5.56
CA ASP A 135 -7.96 15.05 4.39
C ASP A 135 -8.28 14.24 3.12
N ILE A 136 -8.88 14.93 2.16
CA ILE A 136 -9.28 14.37 0.86
C ILE A 136 -8.08 13.81 0.10
N GLU A 137 -6.91 14.44 0.17
CA GLU A 137 -5.71 13.98 -0.55
C GLU A 137 -5.18 12.67 0.06
N VAL A 138 -5.16 12.56 1.39
CA VAL A 138 -4.76 11.33 2.11
C VAL A 138 -5.72 10.20 1.78
N THR A 139 -7.03 10.46 1.84
CA THR A 139 -8.07 9.50 1.46
C THR A 139 -7.93 9.06 0.01
N HIS A 140 -7.65 9.99 -0.92
CA HIS A 140 -7.43 9.68 -2.33
C HIS A 140 -6.19 8.80 -2.51
N TYR A 141 -5.05 9.17 -1.93
CA TYR A 141 -3.82 8.37 -2.00
C TYR A 141 -4.03 6.95 -1.49
N ALA A 142 -4.67 6.80 -0.34
CA ALA A 142 -4.95 5.49 0.25
C ALA A 142 -5.87 4.65 -0.65
N SER A 143 -6.95 5.26 -1.17
CA SER A 143 -7.91 4.59 -2.04
C SER A 143 -7.27 4.15 -3.36
N THR A 144 -6.45 5.01 -3.98
CA THR A 144 -5.73 4.68 -5.22
C THR A 144 -4.75 3.53 -4.98
N ALA A 145 -3.95 3.57 -3.91
CA ALA A 145 -3.01 2.49 -3.61
C ALA A 145 -3.72 1.15 -3.37
N MET A 146 -4.80 1.16 -2.59
CA MET A 146 -5.56 -0.05 -2.33
C MET A 146 -6.18 -0.63 -3.60
N MET A 147 -6.71 0.22 -4.47
CA MET A 147 -7.25 -0.21 -5.76
C MET A 147 -6.17 -0.80 -6.68
N GLU A 148 -4.98 -0.18 -6.74
CA GLU A 148 -3.85 -0.70 -7.50
C GLU A 148 -3.36 -2.04 -6.95
N LEU A 149 -3.25 -2.18 -5.63
CA LEU A 149 -2.89 -3.44 -4.98
C LEU A 149 -3.90 -4.55 -5.27
N GLN A 150 -5.20 -4.28 -5.11
CA GLN A 150 -6.26 -5.25 -5.42
C GLN A 150 -6.19 -5.68 -6.89
N ARG A 151 -6.03 -4.73 -7.80
CA ARG A 151 -5.88 -5.01 -9.24
C ARG A 151 -4.68 -5.92 -9.52
N ASP A 152 -3.54 -5.70 -8.86
CA ASP A 152 -2.36 -6.54 -9.03
C ASP A 152 -2.61 -7.98 -8.55
N PHE A 153 -3.30 -8.16 -7.43
CA PHE A 153 -3.70 -9.49 -6.97
C PHE A 153 -4.65 -10.18 -7.96
N GLU A 154 -5.67 -9.47 -8.44
CA GLU A 154 -6.66 -10.00 -9.38
C GLU A 154 -6.03 -10.39 -10.72
N ILE A 155 -5.14 -9.55 -11.28
CA ILE A 155 -4.43 -9.87 -12.53
C ILE A 155 -3.55 -11.10 -12.36
N ASN A 156 -2.82 -11.20 -11.24
CA ASN A 156 -1.96 -12.34 -10.97
C ASN A 156 -2.75 -13.63 -10.76
N LEU A 157 -3.90 -13.55 -10.09
CA LEU A 157 -4.81 -14.67 -9.91
C LEU A 157 -5.42 -15.10 -11.24
N GLN A 158 -5.95 -14.17 -12.03
CA GLN A 158 -6.55 -14.45 -13.33
C GLN A 158 -5.55 -15.11 -14.29
N ARG A 159 -4.29 -14.64 -14.31
CA ARG A 159 -3.23 -15.27 -15.11
C ARG A 159 -2.96 -16.71 -14.66
N ALA A 160 -2.85 -16.94 -13.36
CA ALA A 160 -2.65 -18.29 -12.82
C ALA A 160 -3.80 -19.22 -13.22
N GLU A 161 -5.04 -18.74 -13.12
CA GLU A 161 -6.24 -19.50 -13.48
C GLU A 161 -6.28 -19.84 -14.97
N GLN A 162 -5.99 -18.88 -15.84
CA GLN A 162 -5.92 -19.12 -17.29
C GLN A 162 -4.83 -20.13 -17.67
N GLU A 163 -3.68 -20.10 -16.98
CA GLU A 163 -2.63 -21.08 -17.20
C GLU A 163 -3.06 -22.49 -16.76
N TYR A 164 -3.75 -22.59 -15.63
CA TYR A 164 -4.31 -23.85 -15.15
C TYR A 164 -5.40 -24.41 -16.06
N GLU A 165 -6.31 -23.56 -16.56
CA GLU A 165 -7.35 -23.98 -17.51
C GLU A 165 -6.79 -24.51 -18.82
N LYS A 166 -5.69 -23.93 -19.31
CA LYS A 166 -5.01 -24.39 -20.53
C LYS A 166 -4.29 -25.73 -20.34
N GLN A 167 -3.77 -25.98 -19.13
CA GLN A 167 -2.92 -27.14 -18.82
C GLN A 167 -3.29 -27.73 -17.44
N PRO A 168 -4.47 -28.37 -17.33
CA PRO A 168 -4.98 -28.86 -16.05
C PRO A 168 -4.20 -30.05 -15.48
N ASP A 169 -3.44 -30.75 -16.33
CA ASP A 169 -2.66 -31.94 -15.96
C ASP A 169 -1.34 -31.61 -15.25
N GLN A 170 -0.95 -30.32 -15.18
CA GLN A 170 0.28 -29.90 -14.53
C GLN A 170 0.01 -29.48 -13.07
N PRO A 171 0.51 -30.22 -12.06
CA PRO A 171 0.25 -29.90 -10.65
C PRO A 171 0.83 -28.53 -10.24
N GLU A 172 1.93 -28.09 -10.86
CA GLU A 172 2.54 -26.78 -10.62
C GLU A 172 1.58 -25.61 -10.90
N LYS A 173 0.67 -25.76 -11.87
CA LYS A 173 -0.30 -24.72 -12.23
C LYS A 173 -1.40 -24.59 -11.18
N LEU A 174 -1.87 -25.71 -10.66
CA LEU A 174 -2.80 -25.72 -9.52
C LEU A 174 -2.16 -25.06 -8.29
N ASP A 175 -0.88 -25.35 -8.04
CA ASP A 175 -0.13 -24.77 -6.92
C ASP A 175 0.05 -23.27 -7.06
N ARG A 176 0.27 -22.79 -8.29
CA ARG A 176 0.30 -21.35 -8.59
C ARG A 176 -1.04 -20.68 -8.28
N CYS A 177 -2.16 -21.28 -8.68
CA CYS A 177 -3.50 -20.77 -8.37
C CYS A 177 -3.75 -20.72 -6.86
N LEU A 178 -3.45 -21.80 -6.15
CA LEU A 178 -3.59 -21.90 -4.70
C LEU A 178 -2.74 -20.85 -3.98
N TYR A 179 -1.50 -20.64 -4.44
CA TYR A 179 -0.62 -19.60 -3.92
C TYR A 179 -1.18 -18.19 -4.14
N CYS A 180 -1.63 -17.87 -5.36
CA CYS A 180 -2.21 -16.55 -5.66
C CYS A 180 -3.48 -16.28 -4.82
N LEU A 181 -4.40 -17.26 -4.74
CA LEU A 181 -5.60 -17.14 -3.91
C LEU A 181 -5.27 -16.93 -2.45
N ARG A 182 -4.38 -17.76 -1.89
CA ARG A 182 -3.99 -17.64 -0.49
C ARG A 182 -3.36 -16.28 -0.21
N LYS A 183 -2.44 -15.83 -1.06
CA LYS A 183 -1.79 -14.52 -0.89
C LYS A 183 -2.80 -13.38 -0.93
N TYR A 184 -3.84 -13.48 -1.75
CA TYR A 184 -4.90 -12.46 -1.80
C TYR A 184 -5.82 -12.52 -0.57
N ILE A 185 -6.22 -13.72 -0.14
CA ILE A 185 -7.01 -13.94 1.10
C ILE A 185 -6.26 -13.41 2.34
N ASP A 186 -4.96 -13.69 2.44
CA ASP A 186 -4.12 -13.31 3.57
C ASP A 186 -3.68 -11.83 3.51
N SER A 187 -3.99 -11.10 2.44
CA SER A 187 -3.55 -9.71 2.25
C SER A 187 -4.29 -8.68 3.10
N GLY A 188 -5.47 -9.04 3.64
CA GLY A 188 -6.35 -8.09 4.34
C GLY A 188 -7.05 -7.07 3.42
N LEU A 189 -6.83 -7.11 2.09
CA LEU A 189 -7.41 -6.14 1.15
C LEU A 189 -8.88 -6.39 0.81
N ILE A 190 -9.38 -7.61 1.02
CA ILE A 190 -10.70 -8.04 0.56
C ILE A 190 -11.75 -7.78 1.65
N GLU A 191 -12.85 -7.13 1.28
CA GLU A 191 -14.01 -7.00 2.16
C GLU A 191 -14.61 -8.36 2.54
N GLU A 192 -15.17 -8.50 3.74
CA GLU A 192 -15.67 -9.78 4.26
C GLU A 192 -16.69 -10.47 3.34
N SER A 193 -17.56 -9.68 2.68
CA SER A 193 -18.59 -10.19 1.76
C SER A 193 -18.00 -10.91 0.54
N ILE A 194 -16.89 -10.39 0.01
CA ILE A 194 -16.19 -10.92 -1.15
C ILE A 194 -15.19 -12.00 -0.72
N LEU A 195 -14.60 -11.86 0.47
CA LEU A 195 -13.67 -12.82 1.05
C LEU A 195 -14.26 -14.23 1.12
N PHE A 196 -15.55 -14.36 1.43
CA PHE A 196 -16.28 -15.63 1.41
C PHE A 196 -16.21 -16.33 0.04
N VAL A 197 -16.34 -15.58 -1.06
CA VAL A 197 -16.29 -16.12 -2.43
C VAL A 197 -14.91 -16.69 -2.73
N TYR A 198 -13.84 -15.94 -2.42
CA TYR A 198 -12.47 -16.39 -2.63
C TYR A 198 -12.10 -17.57 -1.74
N ARG A 199 -12.52 -17.59 -0.47
CA ARG A 199 -12.31 -18.72 0.44
C ARG A 199 -13.04 -19.98 -0.04
N THR A 200 -14.26 -19.84 -0.57
CA THR A 200 -15.01 -20.97 -1.14
C THR A 200 -14.28 -21.54 -2.35
N ARG A 201 -13.86 -20.69 -3.28
CA ARG A 201 -13.05 -21.11 -4.44
C ARG A 201 -11.73 -21.76 -4.03
N TYR A 202 -11.08 -21.23 -3.01
CA TYR A 202 -9.85 -21.79 -2.44
C TYR A 202 -10.09 -23.19 -1.84
N ALA A 203 -11.22 -23.40 -1.16
CA ALA A 203 -11.61 -24.71 -0.65
C ALA A 203 -11.78 -25.74 -1.78
N GLU A 204 -12.44 -25.37 -2.87
CA GLU A 204 -12.65 -26.25 -4.03
C GLU A 204 -11.32 -26.69 -4.67
N LEU A 205 -10.39 -25.75 -4.86
CA LEU A 205 -9.08 -26.08 -5.42
C LEU A 205 -8.22 -26.90 -4.45
N LEU A 206 -8.30 -26.62 -3.15
CA LEU A 206 -7.62 -27.43 -2.13
C LEU A 206 -8.18 -28.85 -2.08
N GLN A 207 -9.50 -29.02 -2.21
CA GLN A 207 -10.11 -30.34 -2.27
C GLN A 207 -9.59 -31.11 -3.48
N LYS A 208 -9.56 -30.51 -4.67
CA LYS A 208 -8.96 -31.13 -5.87
C LYS A 208 -7.50 -31.53 -5.64
N LYS A 209 -6.70 -30.67 -5.00
CA LYS A 209 -5.32 -30.98 -4.65
C LYS A 209 -5.23 -32.16 -3.69
N LEU A 210 -6.10 -32.24 -2.69
CA LEU A 210 -6.13 -33.35 -1.72
C LEU A 210 -6.66 -34.67 -2.32
N GLU A 211 -7.45 -34.61 -3.38
CA GLU A 211 -7.88 -35.78 -4.15
C GLU A 211 -6.72 -36.35 -4.99
N GLN A 212 -5.87 -35.47 -5.55
CA GLN A 212 -4.67 -35.85 -6.30
C GLN A 212 -3.52 -36.30 -5.38
N GLU A 213 -3.32 -35.59 -4.27
CA GLU A 213 -2.23 -35.79 -3.32
C GLU A 213 -2.78 -35.87 -1.87
N PRO A 214 -3.39 -37.01 -1.47
CA PRO A 214 -3.97 -37.15 -0.13
C PRO A 214 -2.93 -37.06 1.00
N GLU A 215 -1.66 -37.31 0.67
CA GLU A 215 -0.50 -37.25 1.56
C GLU A 215 0.10 -35.85 1.72
N ASN A 216 -0.47 -34.82 1.06
CA ASN A 216 0.05 -33.48 1.15
C ASN A 216 -0.38 -32.79 2.46
N MET A 217 0.50 -32.88 3.46
CA MET A 217 0.26 -32.31 4.79
C MET A 217 0.02 -30.80 4.78
N GLN A 218 0.75 -30.05 3.95
CA GLN A 218 0.58 -28.59 3.86
C GLN A 218 -0.78 -28.22 3.28
N ALA A 219 -1.22 -28.94 2.23
CA ALA A 219 -2.55 -28.73 1.67
C ALA A 219 -3.66 -29.04 2.70
N CYS A 220 -3.49 -30.07 3.54
CA CYS A 220 -4.42 -30.35 4.64
C CYS A 220 -4.46 -29.19 5.64
N GLN A 221 -3.31 -28.65 6.04
CA GLN A 221 -3.24 -27.53 6.96
C GLN A 221 -3.94 -26.29 6.40
N TYR A 222 -3.66 -25.94 5.14
CA TYR A 222 -4.32 -24.81 4.47
C TYR A 222 -5.83 -25.02 4.33
N ALA A 223 -6.28 -26.25 4.09
CA ALA A 223 -7.71 -26.56 4.05
C ALA A 223 -8.37 -26.39 5.42
N VAL A 224 -7.75 -26.87 6.50
CA VAL A 224 -8.25 -26.65 7.87
C VAL A 224 -8.38 -25.16 8.15
N ASP A 225 -7.31 -24.38 7.91
CA ASP A 225 -7.30 -22.93 8.15
C ASP A 225 -8.37 -22.21 7.33
N ASN A 226 -8.56 -22.62 6.07
CA ASN A 226 -9.57 -22.03 5.21
C ASN A 226 -11.00 -22.37 5.66
N TYR A 227 -11.28 -23.62 6.02
CA TYR A 227 -12.59 -24.02 6.52
C TYR A 227 -12.93 -23.36 7.86
N LEU A 228 -11.94 -23.13 8.72
CA LEU A 228 -12.13 -22.30 9.93
C LEU A 228 -12.53 -20.87 9.57
N GLY A 229 -11.88 -20.25 8.58
CA GLY A 229 -12.26 -18.93 8.08
C GLY A 229 -13.64 -18.88 7.42
N LEU A 230 -14.14 -20.01 6.90
CA LEU A 230 -15.50 -20.17 6.39
C LEU A 230 -16.52 -20.54 7.50
N SER A 231 -16.09 -20.65 8.76
CA SER A 231 -16.89 -21.18 9.86
C SER A 231 -17.46 -22.59 9.61
N ASN A 232 -16.86 -23.36 8.69
CA ASN A 232 -17.21 -24.75 8.41
C ASN A 232 -16.43 -25.67 9.36
N TYR A 233 -16.84 -25.68 10.63
CA TYR A 233 -16.18 -26.44 11.68
C TYR A 233 -16.22 -27.95 11.46
N ARG A 234 -17.23 -28.45 10.74
CA ARG A 234 -17.38 -29.87 10.44
C ARG A 234 -16.23 -30.38 9.58
N GLU A 235 -15.98 -29.73 8.45
CA GLU A 235 -14.89 -30.12 7.54
C GLU A 235 -13.52 -29.83 8.15
N ALA A 236 -13.37 -28.70 8.85
CA ALA A 236 -12.13 -28.38 9.56
C ALA A 236 -11.76 -29.46 10.59
N LYS A 237 -12.73 -29.92 11.39
CA LYS A 237 -12.52 -31.00 12.37
C LYS A 237 -12.21 -32.34 11.70
N PHE A 238 -12.94 -32.69 10.65
CA PHE A 238 -12.69 -33.91 9.90
C PHE A 238 -11.25 -33.97 9.35
N LEU A 239 -10.79 -32.87 8.76
CA LEU A 239 -9.41 -32.79 8.25
C LEU A 239 -8.37 -32.76 9.36
N ALA A 240 -8.62 -32.07 10.48
CA ALA A 240 -7.71 -32.07 11.61
C ALA A 240 -7.56 -33.47 12.25
N ASP A 241 -8.66 -34.21 12.39
CA ASP A 241 -8.64 -35.60 12.87
C ASP A 241 -7.91 -36.52 11.87
N ARG A 242 -8.10 -36.30 10.55
CA ARG A 242 -7.34 -37.00 9.51
C ARG A 242 -5.83 -36.74 9.63
N MET A 243 -5.43 -35.48 9.87
CA MET A 243 -4.02 -35.12 10.06
C MET A 243 -3.40 -35.80 11.29
N GLN A 244 -4.10 -35.81 12.43
CA GLN A 244 -3.64 -36.52 13.64
C GLN A 244 -3.41 -38.01 13.40
N ASN A 245 -4.31 -38.66 12.65
CA ASN A 245 -4.20 -40.10 12.39
C ASN A 245 -3.07 -40.42 11.40
N ARG A 246 -2.83 -39.55 10.40
CA ARG A 246 -1.83 -39.79 9.36
C ARG A 246 -0.42 -39.37 9.76
N TRP A 247 -0.30 -38.26 10.51
CA TRP A 247 0.97 -37.68 10.95
C TRP A 247 0.94 -37.37 12.47
N PRO A 248 0.89 -38.41 13.33
CA PRO A 248 0.85 -38.23 14.78
C PRO A 248 2.15 -37.66 15.36
N ASP A 249 3.27 -37.86 14.68
CA ASP A 249 4.60 -37.41 15.14
C ASP A 249 4.88 -35.93 14.82
N ARG A 250 4.02 -35.31 14.00
CA ARG A 250 4.17 -33.94 13.53
C ARG A 250 3.37 -32.98 14.41
N GLU A 251 3.98 -31.89 14.84
CA GLU A 251 3.33 -30.91 15.71
C GLU A 251 2.14 -30.22 15.04
N GLU A 252 2.22 -29.98 13.73
CA GLU A 252 1.24 -29.22 12.98
C GLU A 252 -0.14 -29.91 12.97
N SER A 253 -0.17 -31.24 13.04
CA SER A 253 -1.41 -32.03 13.21
C SER A 253 -2.12 -31.68 14.52
N TRP A 254 -1.35 -31.55 15.61
CA TRP A 254 -1.88 -31.24 16.93
C TRP A 254 -2.25 -29.77 17.05
N LEU A 255 -1.44 -28.87 16.52
CA LEU A 255 -1.71 -27.43 16.51
C LEU A 255 -2.97 -27.11 15.69
N SER A 256 -3.14 -27.71 14.51
CA SER A 256 -4.37 -27.56 13.70
C SER A 256 -5.59 -28.04 14.47
N THR A 257 -5.49 -29.15 15.21
CA THR A 257 -6.60 -29.67 16.02
C THR A 257 -6.92 -28.75 17.19
N LEU A 258 -5.91 -28.24 17.90
CA LEU A 258 -6.09 -27.26 18.97
C LEU A 258 -6.78 -26.01 18.45
N LYS A 259 -6.35 -25.50 17.29
CA LYS A 259 -6.96 -24.35 16.62
C LYS A 259 -8.43 -24.59 16.29
N VAL A 260 -8.78 -25.78 15.78
CA VAL A 260 -10.18 -26.16 15.54
C VAL A 260 -10.97 -26.20 16.85
N CYS A 261 -10.46 -26.86 17.89
CA CYS A 261 -11.16 -26.95 19.18
C CYS A 261 -11.34 -25.56 19.82
N GLN A 262 -10.35 -24.68 19.72
CA GLN A 262 -10.43 -23.30 20.20
C GLN A 262 -11.55 -22.53 19.49
N GLN A 263 -11.60 -22.56 18.16
CA GLN A 263 -12.62 -21.86 17.39
C GLN A 263 -14.04 -22.42 17.62
N MET A 264 -14.15 -23.71 17.97
CA MET A 264 -15.40 -24.35 18.36
C MET A 264 -15.78 -24.14 19.83
N ASN A 265 -14.96 -23.48 20.65
CA ASN A 265 -15.09 -23.42 22.11
C ASN A 265 -15.19 -24.81 22.79
N ASP A 266 -14.54 -25.83 22.22
CA ASP A 266 -14.56 -27.22 22.71
C ASP A 266 -13.43 -27.47 23.74
N ALA A 267 -13.67 -27.06 24.99
CA ALA A 267 -12.71 -27.22 26.08
C ALA A 267 -12.39 -28.69 26.42
N GLU A 268 -13.32 -29.62 26.17
CA GLU A 268 -13.06 -31.07 26.31
C GLU A 268 -12.15 -31.59 25.20
N GLY A 269 -12.33 -31.08 23.97
CA GLY A 269 -11.46 -31.33 22.82
C GLY A 269 -10.02 -30.90 23.11
N ILE A 270 -9.83 -29.68 23.60
CA ILE A 270 -8.51 -29.15 23.99
C ILE A 270 -7.85 -30.07 25.03
N ARG A 271 -8.54 -30.38 26.14
CA ARG A 271 -8.05 -31.30 27.19
C ARG A 271 -7.65 -32.67 26.68
N ARG A 272 -8.38 -33.19 25.68
CA ARG A 272 -8.09 -34.48 25.07
C ARG A 272 -6.83 -34.43 24.23
N VAL A 273 -6.65 -33.37 23.44
CA VAL A 273 -5.46 -33.15 22.62
C VAL A 273 -4.23 -32.97 23.52
N LEU A 274 -4.29 -32.11 24.54
CA LEU A 274 -3.18 -31.88 25.46
C LEU A 274 -2.74 -33.18 26.16
N ARG A 275 -3.67 -34.02 26.62
CA ARG A 275 -3.34 -35.34 27.17
C ARG A 275 -2.67 -36.26 26.16
N LYS A 276 -3.11 -36.27 24.90
CA LYS A 276 -2.50 -37.08 23.85
C LYS A 276 -1.09 -36.60 23.52
N VAL A 277 -0.88 -35.29 23.40
CA VAL A 277 0.43 -34.70 23.12
C VAL A 277 1.40 -34.93 24.29
N LYS A 278 0.96 -34.84 25.55
CA LYS A 278 1.81 -35.13 26.72
C LYS A 278 2.21 -36.61 26.83
N ARG A 279 1.34 -37.52 26.35
CA ARG A 279 1.59 -38.97 26.36
C ARG A 279 2.40 -39.43 25.16
N GLY A 280 2.22 -38.79 24.01
CA GLY A 280 3.02 -39.01 22.81
C GLY A 280 4.36 -38.30 22.94
N ASN A 281 5.45 -38.92 22.49
CA ASN A 281 6.75 -38.26 22.46
C ASN A 281 6.87 -37.36 21.21
N VAL A 282 5.90 -36.45 21.03
CA VAL A 282 5.80 -35.57 19.86
C VAL A 282 6.83 -34.46 20.01
N TYR A 283 7.63 -34.25 18.97
CA TYR A 283 8.56 -33.12 18.94
C TYR A 283 7.77 -31.82 18.79
N LEU A 284 7.97 -30.90 19.74
CA LEU A 284 7.35 -29.58 19.74
C LEU A 284 8.41 -28.50 19.59
N SER A 285 8.21 -27.60 18.64
CA SER A 285 8.97 -26.37 18.49
C SER A 285 8.79 -25.47 19.74
N PRO A 286 9.67 -24.48 19.95
CA PRO A 286 9.50 -23.51 21.03
C PRO A 286 8.11 -22.85 21.03
N ALA A 287 7.63 -22.44 19.85
CA ALA A 287 6.30 -21.86 19.67
C ALA A 287 5.18 -22.87 19.97
N GLY A 288 5.31 -24.11 19.50
CA GLY A 288 4.36 -25.18 19.82
C GLY A 288 4.26 -25.48 21.32
N ARG A 289 5.40 -25.42 22.03
CA ARG A 289 5.45 -25.58 23.49
C ARG A 289 4.76 -24.44 24.22
N GLU A 290 4.97 -23.20 23.78
CA GLU A 290 4.31 -22.03 24.36
C GLU A 290 2.79 -22.09 24.16
N ALA A 291 2.33 -22.44 22.95
CA ALA A 291 0.92 -22.61 22.65
C ALA A 291 0.27 -23.68 23.53
N ILE A 292 0.95 -24.80 23.78
CA ILE A 292 0.48 -25.86 24.67
C ILE A 292 0.52 -25.43 26.13
N ALA A 293 1.56 -24.72 26.56
CA ALA A 293 1.72 -24.24 27.92
C ALA A 293 0.62 -23.24 28.31
N PHE A 294 0.23 -22.35 27.38
CA PHE A 294 -0.87 -21.40 27.56
C PHE A 294 -2.16 -22.10 28.04
N TRP A 295 -2.55 -23.19 27.39
CA TRP A 295 -3.74 -23.95 27.76
C TRP A 295 -3.55 -24.77 29.04
N ASP A 296 -2.33 -25.22 29.34
CA ASP A 296 -2.01 -25.95 30.57
C ASP A 296 -2.11 -25.05 31.82
N THR A 297 -1.78 -23.76 31.68
CA THR A 297 -1.97 -22.77 32.75
C THR A 297 -3.45 -22.45 33.02
N GLU A 298 -4.28 -22.36 31.98
CA GLU A 298 -5.74 -22.20 32.16
C GLU A 298 -6.38 -23.41 32.86
N GLU A 299 -5.91 -24.63 32.58
CA GLU A 299 -6.36 -25.84 33.29
C GLU A 299 -6.04 -25.80 34.78
N ARG A 300 -4.86 -25.30 35.17
CA ARG A 300 -4.48 -25.16 36.58
C ARG A 300 -5.29 -24.08 37.31
N GLY A 301 -5.65 -23.01 36.61
CA GLY A 301 -6.52 -21.96 37.16
C GLY A 301 -7.93 -22.46 37.48
N LYS A 302 -8.53 -23.27 36.59
CA LYS A 302 -9.91 -23.79 36.76
C LYS A 302 -10.05 -24.95 37.76
N ASN A 303 -8.97 -25.64 38.11
CA ASN A 303 -9.00 -26.71 39.12
C ASN A 303 -8.78 -26.19 40.56
N HIS A 304 -8.55 -24.87 40.72
CA HIS A 304 -8.33 -24.21 42.01
C HIS A 304 -9.43 -23.20 42.39
N GLU A 305 -10.51 -23.14 41.62
CA GLU A 305 -11.80 -22.53 42.00
C GLU A 305 -12.84 -23.61 42.29
#